data_AF-A0A166R4P5-F1
#
_entry.id   AF-A0A166R4P5-F1
#
_cell.length_a   1.000
_cell.length_b   1.000
_cell.length_c   1.000
_cell.angle_alpha   90.00
_cell.angle_beta   90.00
_cell.angle_gamma   90.00
#
_symmetry.space_group_name_H-M   'P 1'
#
loop_
_entity.id
_entity.type
_entity.pdbx_description
1 polymer ?
#
loop_
_entity_poly.entity_id
_entity_poly.type
_entity_poly.pdbx_seq_one_letter_code
_entity_poly.pdbx_strand_id
1 'polypeptide(L)'
;MISRTDGYWARDYSLNLGWNNMRYIIETALLHGRLLNRTVILPSFVYARSCEYHANVCAQYVPMVIHGDAVHSEEWRDLPLEEQMSWRVPIGTMLNLTLLRATQPVITVSEYFLLHNIPTDAETDDGKWDRHVYHVNPGKFTDRTPSIYVLDHSEYDPLKVNRVDSIPDAMKRRGGWVYKGPGGGAWPARVKKSAVYRALESALPDKPRVLSWEQARTVLEHKDYRPEIASDQKMEEFLNEHGWEVLYTYSGAIGMDYIKNVVNPIRQVAPRDSLRGLREDYGHLTTDVVYLPGEIHYERKPGGLRFTTTEHRDVFSQLVLYHIRATDRVYELAAKLAARMQAMNGGRMWLGAHMRRGDFVRTNWAMEKTIEGHLERIKISLAAGRATLRAMQGTAVTTYDVPDAVPDNSIVYLSRPEETDKFYLATDERDRGKMAYLTAHGAVLIDHLLTRDDRREFGWELMLTDVLGLVEQAVLARASYFYAHAMSSYAGGTINMRAAAGLDPRTALID
;
A
#
# COMPACT_ATOMS: atom_id res chain seq x y z
N MET A 1 10.25 -3.80 24.14
CA MET A 1 9.37 -4.00 22.97
C MET A 1 9.37 -5.47 22.57
N ILE A 2 10.53 -6.02 22.17
CA ILE A 2 10.70 -7.43 21.76
C ILE A 2 10.28 -8.45 22.83
N SER A 3 10.57 -8.19 24.11
CA SER A 3 10.23 -9.10 25.22
C SER A 3 8.73 -9.25 25.50
N ARG A 4 7.87 -8.52 24.77
CA ARG A 4 6.39 -8.58 24.90
C ARG A 4 5.73 -9.31 23.71
N THR A 5 6.53 -9.82 22.77
CA THR A 5 6.07 -10.52 21.56
C THR A 5 6.52 -11.98 21.55
N ASP A 6 5.82 -12.82 20.82
CA ASP A 6 6.04 -14.27 20.72
C ASP A 6 7.15 -14.64 19.70
N GLY A 7 8.19 -13.79 19.63
CA GLY A 7 9.29 -13.90 18.67
C GLY A 7 9.18 -12.90 17.52
N TYR A 8 9.78 -13.25 16.39
CA TYR A 8 9.92 -12.41 15.21
C TYR A 8 9.08 -12.88 14.03
N TRP A 9 8.68 -11.93 13.20
CA TRP A 9 8.09 -12.14 11.88
C TRP A 9 9.05 -11.62 10.81
N ALA A 10 9.55 -12.53 9.99
CA ALA A 10 10.44 -12.24 8.86
C ALA A 10 9.72 -12.53 7.54
N ARG A 11 10.13 -11.84 6.48
CA ARG A 11 9.67 -12.11 5.12
C ARG A 11 10.73 -11.70 4.11
N ASP A 12 10.57 -12.16 2.88
CA ASP A 12 11.32 -11.59 1.77
C ASP A 12 10.73 -10.23 1.38
N TYR A 13 11.61 -9.28 1.13
CA TYR A 13 11.31 -7.92 0.73
C TYR A 13 11.81 -7.72 -0.71
N SER A 14 10.91 -7.41 -1.64
CA SER A 14 11.26 -7.26 -3.06
C SER A 14 11.94 -5.91 -3.33
N LEU A 15 13.21 -5.80 -2.93
CA LEU A 15 14.01 -4.56 -3.04
C LEU A 15 14.23 -4.11 -4.49
N ASN A 16 13.93 -4.95 -5.46
CA ASN A 16 13.94 -4.60 -6.88
C ASN A 16 12.78 -3.66 -7.28
N LEU A 17 11.71 -3.57 -6.47
CA LEU A 17 10.53 -2.76 -6.75
C LEU A 17 10.68 -1.32 -6.23
N GLY A 18 9.91 -0.40 -6.81
CA GLY A 18 9.82 0.98 -6.33
C GLY A 18 9.20 1.12 -4.94
N TRP A 19 9.49 2.24 -4.28
CA TRP A 19 9.11 2.49 -2.89
C TRP A 19 7.64 2.22 -2.55
N ASN A 20 6.69 2.61 -3.41
CA ASN A 20 5.27 2.40 -3.12
C ASN A 20 4.89 0.91 -3.03
N ASN A 21 5.50 0.04 -3.84
CA ASN A 21 5.28 -1.39 -3.74
C ASN A 21 5.95 -1.96 -2.48
N MET A 22 7.16 -1.48 -2.16
CA MET A 22 7.85 -1.79 -0.92
C MET A 22 7.03 -1.38 0.32
N ARG A 23 6.33 -0.25 0.27
CA ARG A 23 5.41 0.17 1.32
C ARG A 23 4.30 -0.86 1.53
N TYR A 24 3.64 -1.36 0.48
CA TYR A 24 2.59 -2.38 0.61
C TYR A 24 3.07 -3.70 1.20
N ILE A 25 4.31 -4.07 0.86
CA ILE A 25 5.01 -5.22 1.41
C ILE A 25 5.23 -5.03 2.92
N ILE A 26 5.67 -3.85 3.35
CA ILE A 26 5.85 -3.49 4.76
C ILE A 26 4.51 -3.46 5.51
N GLU A 27 3.47 -2.83 4.93
CA GLU A 27 2.11 -2.79 5.49
C GLU A 27 1.59 -4.20 5.80
N THR A 28 1.76 -5.12 4.85
CA THR A 28 1.39 -6.54 5.00
C THR A 28 2.20 -7.23 6.11
N ALA A 29 3.50 -6.98 6.18
CA ALA A 29 4.37 -7.56 7.23
C ALA A 29 3.94 -7.10 8.63
N LEU A 30 3.62 -5.81 8.77
CA LEU A 30 3.16 -5.21 10.02
C LEU A 30 1.80 -5.78 10.46
N LEU A 31 0.87 -5.96 9.53
CA LEU A 31 -0.40 -6.64 9.82
C LEU A 31 -0.17 -8.07 10.32
N HIS A 32 0.66 -8.85 9.63
CA HIS A 32 0.93 -10.25 10.01
C HIS A 32 1.62 -10.34 11.37
N GLY A 33 2.65 -9.52 11.60
CA GLY A 33 3.32 -9.43 12.91
C GLY A 33 2.33 -9.10 14.02
N ARG A 34 1.42 -8.14 13.80
CA ARG A 34 0.36 -7.81 14.77
C ARG A 34 -0.59 -8.98 15.01
N LEU A 35 -1.06 -9.66 13.97
CA LEU A 35 -2.00 -10.78 14.09
C LEU A 35 -1.43 -11.95 14.88
N LEU A 36 -0.13 -12.20 14.71
CA LEU A 36 0.64 -13.27 15.34
C LEU A 36 1.38 -12.84 16.61
N ASN A 37 1.19 -11.60 17.07
CA ASN A 37 1.90 -11.02 18.22
C ASN A 37 3.44 -11.12 18.14
N ARG A 38 4.01 -10.84 16.98
CA ARG A 38 5.45 -10.95 16.67
C ARG A 38 6.08 -9.61 16.34
N THR A 39 7.35 -9.44 16.71
CA THR A 39 8.16 -8.29 16.31
C THR A 39 8.51 -8.42 14.83
N VAL A 40 8.14 -7.43 14.00
CA VAL A 40 8.44 -7.46 12.56
C VAL A 40 9.87 -7.02 12.30
N ILE A 41 10.56 -7.77 11.44
CA ILE A 41 11.91 -7.43 10.96
C ILE A 41 11.78 -6.79 9.58
N LEU A 42 12.09 -5.50 9.48
CA LEU A 42 12.14 -4.73 8.23
C LEU A 42 13.55 -4.75 7.63
N PRO A 43 13.73 -4.61 6.30
CA PRO A 43 15.06 -4.47 5.73
C PRO A 43 15.70 -3.17 6.25
N SER A 44 17.02 -3.15 6.41
CA SER A 44 17.71 -1.95 6.92
C SER A 44 17.81 -0.86 5.86
N PHE A 45 17.66 -1.23 4.60
CA PHE A 45 17.77 -0.34 3.45
C PHE A 45 16.75 -0.70 2.37
N VAL A 46 16.61 0.20 1.41
CA VAL A 46 15.91 0.01 0.14
C VAL A 46 16.73 0.66 -0.99
N TYR A 47 16.42 0.36 -2.24
CA TYR A 47 17.06 1.02 -3.37
C TYR A 47 16.23 2.20 -3.87
N ALA A 48 16.87 3.37 -3.99
CA ALA A 48 16.39 4.43 -4.86
C ALA A 48 16.89 4.19 -6.27
N ARG A 49 16.01 4.30 -7.27
CA ARG A 49 16.28 3.83 -8.64
C ARG A 49 16.79 4.88 -9.60
N SER A 50 16.70 6.16 -9.20
CA SER A 50 17.23 7.27 -10.00
C SER A 50 17.70 8.42 -9.12
N CYS A 51 18.63 9.20 -9.67
CA CYS A 51 19.16 10.44 -9.09
C CYS A 51 18.75 11.62 -9.97
N GLU A 52 18.46 12.78 -9.37
CA GLU A 52 18.16 14.03 -10.08
C GLU A 52 19.39 14.68 -10.72
N TYR A 53 20.57 14.19 -10.35
CA TYR A 53 21.87 14.61 -10.87
C TYR A 53 22.56 13.42 -11.54
N HIS A 54 23.68 13.69 -12.19
CA HIS A 54 24.53 12.65 -12.75
C HIS A 54 24.93 11.63 -11.67
N ALA A 55 24.98 10.35 -12.01
CA ALA A 55 25.03 9.26 -11.02
C ALA A 55 26.20 9.36 -10.02
N ASN A 56 27.34 9.89 -10.48
CA ASN A 56 28.53 10.14 -9.67
C ASN A 56 28.32 11.15 -8.53
N VAL A 57 27.35 12.06 -8.64
CA VAL A 57 27.01 13.01 -7.57
C VAL A 57 26.33 12.29 -6.41
N CYS A 58 25.30 11.49 -6.69
CA CYS A 58 24.61 10.72 -5.65
C CYS A 58 25.52 9.66 -5.01
N ALA A 59 26.43 9.06 -5.79
CA ALA A 59 27.40 8.08 -5.30
C ALA A 59 28.40 8.63 -4.25
N GLN A 60 28.53 9.96 -4.12
CA GLN A 60 29.34 10.58 -3.06
C GLN A 60 28.69 10.51 -1.67
N TYR A 61 27.38 10.29 -1.60
CA TYR A 61 26.61 10.36 -0.34
C TYR A 61 26.06 9.00 0.09
N VAL A 62 25.77 8.12 -0.87
CA VAL A 62 25.12 6.84 -0.61
C VAL A 62 25.67 5.77 -1.56
N PRO A 63 25.86 4.52 -1.10
CA PRO A 63 26.43 3.47 -1.94
C PRO A 63 25.64 3.27 -3.23
N MET A 64 26.33 3.34 -4.35
CA MET A 64 25.78 3.08 -5.68
C MET A 64 26.06 1.63 -6.08
N VAL A 65 25.07 0.98 -6.68
CA VAL A 65 25.15 -0.41 -7.16
C VAL A 65 24.58 -0.52 -8.57
N ILE A 66 24.99 -1.56 -9.29
CA ILE A 66 24.25 -2.02 -10.47
C ILE A 66 23.01 -2.76 -9.95
N HIS A 67 21.83 -2.21 -10.21
CA HIS A 67 20.58 -2.68 -9.61
C HIS A 67 20.30 -4.16 -9.90
N GLY A 68 20.44 -4.56 -11.17
CA GLY A 68 20.24 -5.94 -11.60
C GLY A 68 21.18 -6.94 -10.90
N ASP A 69 22.44 -6.56 -10.67
CA ASP A 69 23.39 -7.43 -9.97
C ASP A 69 23.06 -7.58 -8.50
N ALA A 70 22.69 -6.46 -7.85
CA ALA A 70 22.32 -6.43 -6.44
C ALA A 70 21.07 -7.27 -6.12
N VAL A 71 20.08 -7.25 -7.02
CA VAL A 71 18.80 -7.98 -6.83
C VAL A 71 18.70 -9.27 -7.63
N HIS A 72 19.80 -9.69 -8.26
CA HIS A 72 19.89 -10.91 -9.08
C HIS A 72 18.83 -10.98 -10.20
N SER A 73 18.69 -9.89 -10.95
CA SER A 73 17.73 -9.74 -12.06
C SER A 73 18.39 -9.19 -13.32
N GLU A 74 18.00 -9.74 -14.46
CA GLU A 74 18.46 -9.30 -15.79
C GLU A 74 17.55 -8.21 -16.41
N GLU A 75 16.50 -7.79 -15.72
CA GLU A 75 15.46 -6.88 -16.25
C GLU A 75 16.01 -5.56 -16.84
N TRP A 76 17.11 -5.04 -16.28
CA TRP A 76 17.71 -3.76 -16.69
C TRP A 76 18.98 -3.90 -17.54
N ARG A 77 19.42 -5.13 -17.86
CA ARG A 77 20.74 -5.38 -18.46
C ARG A 77 20.94 -4.68 -19.80
N ASP A 78 19.85 -4.54 -20.57
CA ASP A 78 19.84 -3.92 -21.90
C ASP A 78 19.73 -2.39 -21.87
N LEU A 79 19.58 -1.77 -20.70
CA LEU A 79 19.50 -0.31 -20.57
C LEU A 79 20.90 0.32 -20.57
N PRO A 80 21.03 1.62 -20.90
CA PRO A 80 22.27 2.36 -20.67
C PRO A 80 22.74 2.22 -19.23
N LEU A 81 24.06 2.14 -19.01
CA LEU A 81 24.65 1.87 -17.69
C LEU A 81 24.13 2.82 -16.59
N GLU A 82 23.91 4.09 -16.92
CA GLU A 82 23.37 5.09 -15.99
C GLU A 82 21.93 4.76 -15.53
N GLU A 83 21.12 4.16 -16.39
CA GLU A 83 19.76 3.69 -16.07
C GLU A 83 19.73 2.34 -15.33
N GLN A 84 20.88 1.66 -15.22
CA GLN A 84 21.02 0.44 -14.42
C GLN A 84 21.42 0.74 -12.97
N MET A 85 21.82 1.97 -12.66
CA MET A 85 22.32 2.32 -11.34
C MET A 85 21.19 2.48 -10.32
N SER A 86 21.47 2.11 -9.09
CA SER A 86 20.60 2.37 -7.94
C SER A 86 21.42 2.69 -6.70
N TRP A 87 20.79 3.31 -5.70
CA TRP A 87 21.47 3.76 -4.48
C TRP A 87 20.87 3.07 -3.26
N ARG A 88 21.73 2.49 -2.42
CA ARG A 88 21.36 1.75 -1.20
C ARG A 88 21.04 2.71 -0.07
N VAL A 89 19.76 3.08 0.08
CA VAL A 89 19.30 4.09 1.04
C VAL A 89 18.85 3.43 2.34
N PRO A 90 19.27 3.92 3.52
CA PRO A 90 18.70 3.47 4.79
C PRO A 90 17.17 3.59 4.81
N ILE A 91 16.45 2.56 5.27
CA ILE A 91 14.98 2.57 5.25
C ILE A 91 14.39 3.73 6.06
N GLY A 92 15.10 4.18 7.09
CA GLY A 92 14.72 5.32 7.93
C GLY A 92 14.65 6.66 7.18
N THR A 93 15.26 6.77 6.00
CA THR A 93 15.11 7.92 5.10
C THR A 93 13.72 7.97 4.46
N MET A 94 13.14 6.80 4.20
CA MET A 94 11.86 6.64 3.51
C MET A 94 10.67 6.52 4.47
N LEU A 95 10.92 5.98 5.67
CA LEU A 95 9.92 5.64 6.67
C LEU A 95 10.30 6.19 8.04
N ASN A 96 9.36 6.85 8.71
CA ASN A 96 9.54 7.33 10.08
C ASN A 96 9.52 6.15 11.07
N LEU A 97 10.67 5.49 11.26
CA LEU A 97 10.81 4.35 12.16
C LEU A 97 10.49 4.70 13.62
N THR A 98 10.78 5.93 14.06
CA THR A 98 10.46 6.39 15.42
C THR A 98 8.95 6.40 15.65
N LEU A 99 8.20 6.98 14.72
CA LEU A 99 6.74 6.98 14.78
C LEU A 99 6.18 5.56 14.71
N LEU A 100 6.68 4.73 13.78
CA LEU A 100 6.20 3.36 13.62
C LEU A 100 6.42 2.53 14.90
N ARG A 101 7.60 2.67 15.54
CA ARG A 101 7.94 1.99 16.79
C ARG A 101 7.11 2.45 17.99
N ALA A 102 6.49 3.63 17.92
CA ALA A 102 5.59 4.07 18.97
C ALA A 102 4.33 3.18 19.07
N THR A 103 3.95 2.48 17.98
CA THR A 103 2.73 1.68 17.94
C THR A 103 2.92 0.23 17.52
N GLN A 104 4.02 -0.12 16.84
CA GLN A 104 4.30 -1.47 16.37
C GLN A 104 5.64 -2.01 16.90
N PRO A 105 5.71 -3.30 17.27
CA PRO A 105 6.98 -3.93 17.59
C PRO A 105 7.78 -4.19 16.31
N VAL A 106 8.77 -3.34 16.04
CA VAL A 106 9.53 -3.36 14.79
C VAL A 106 11.01 -3.14 15.02
N ILE A 107 11.83 -3.96 14.38
CA ILE A 107 13.28 -3.78 14.26
C ILE A 107 13.72 -3.88 12.80
N THR A 108 14.94 -3.44 12.50
CA THR A 108 15.58 -3.69 11.19
C THR A 108 16.37 -5.00 11.19
N VAL A 109 16.74 -5.51 10.02
CA VAL A 109 17.66 -6.65 9.88
C VAL A 109 18.99 -6.37 10.58
N SER A 110 19.54 -5.16 10.44
CA SER A 110 20.77 -4.76 11.12
C SER A 110 20.65 -4.78 12.64
N GLU A 111 19.51 -4.38 13.20
CA GLU A 111 19.24 -4.49 14.63
C GLU A 111 19.07 -5.95 15.06
N TYR A 112 18.40 -6.79 14.26
CA TYR A 112 18.34 -8.24 14.50
C TYR A 112 19.75 -8.85 14.53
N PHE A 113 20.63 -8.48 13.60
CA PHE A 113 22.02 -8.93 13.59
C PHE A 113 22.79 -8.50 14.83
N LEU A 114 22.63 -7.26 15.29
CA LEU A 114 23.23 -6.80 16.55
C LEU A 114 22.75 -7.61 17.76
N LEU A 115 21.48 -8.05 17.76
CA LEU A 115 20.92 -8.90 18.81
C LEU A 115 21.44 -10.35 18.75
N HIS A 116 21.92 -10.80 17.59
CA HIS A 116 22.39 -12.16 17.33
C HIS A 116 23.89 -12.26 17.03
N ASN A 117 24.67 -11.21 17.29
CA ASN A 117 26.12 -11.16 17.02
C ASN A 117 26.48 -11.52 15.56
N ILE A 118 25.66 -11.05 14.60
CA ILE A 118 25.91 -11.21 13.17
C ILE A 118 26.49 -9.89 12.63
N PRO A 119 27.47 -9.91 11.72
CA PRO A 119 27.97 -8.71 11.05
C PRO A 119 26.87 -7.99 10.25
N THR A 120 26.82 -6.65 10.28
CA THR A 120 25.78 -5.87 9.60
C THR A 120 25.85 -5.93 8.07
N ASP A 121 27.01 -6.26 7.52
CA ASP A 121 27.26 -6.46 6.09
C ASP A 121 26.80 -7.84 5.57
N ALA A 122 26.28 -8.71 6.45
CA ALA A 122 25.67 -9.98 6.07
C ALA A 122 24.24 -9.84 5.50
N GLU A 123 23.67 -8.64 5.50
CA GLU A 123 22.31 -8.42 4.97
C GLU A 123 22.32 -8.63 3.46
N THR A 124 21.45 -9.51 2.97
CA THR A 124 21.33 -9.80 1.54
C THR A 124 20.95 -8.53 0.77
N ASP A 125 21.58 -8.33 -0.38
CA ASP A 125 21.30 -7.17 -1.22
C ASP A 125 19.92 -7.26 -1.90
N ASP A 126 19.34 -8.45 -2.04
CA ASP A 126 18.04 -8.66 -2.67
C ASP A 126 16.84 -8.66 -1.71
N GLY A 127 17.09 -8.53 -0.40
CA GLY A 127 16.07 -8.49 0.65
C GLY A 127 15.50 -9.85 1.05
N LYS A 128 16.13 -10.96 0.64
CA LYS A 128 15.76 -12.31 1.10
C LYS A 128 16.23 -12.60 2.50
N TRP A 129 15.43 -13.33 3.26
CA TRP A 129 15.86 -13.83 4.57
C TRP A 129 16.83 -15.02 4.43
N ASP A 130 18.12 -14.80 4.72
CA ASP A 130 19.13 -15.85 4.64
C ASP A 130 19.03 -16.84 5.82
N ARG A 131 18.52 -18.03 5.52
CA ARG A 131 18.30 -19.11 6.50
C ARG A 131 19.60 -19.73 7.01
N HIS A 132 20.69 -19.62 6.24
CA HIS A 132 21.99 -20.21 6.56
C HIS A 132 22.89 -19.27 7.34
N VAL A 133 22.67 -17.96 7.22
CA VAL A 133 23.48 -16.94 7.91
C VAL A 133 22.75 -16.37 9.13
N TYR A 134 21.43 -16.20 9.09
CA TYR A 134 20.71 -15.45 10.15
C TYR A 134 20.33 -16.27 11.37
N HIS A 135 20.67 -17.56 11.34
CA HIS A 135 20.28 -18.57 12.32
C HIS A 135 21.47 -19.42 12.81
N VAL A 136 22.69 -18.89 12.76
CA VAL A 136 23.90 -19.63 13.21
C VAL A 136 24.42 -19.18 14.57
N ASN A 137 24.26 -17.90 14.90
CA ASN A 137 24.82 -17.34 16.12
C ASN A 137 23.77 -17.27 17.25
N PRO A 138 24.18 -17.49 18.51
CA PRO A 138 23.28 -17.37 19.65
C PRO A 138 22.87 -15.91 19.89
N GLY A 139 21.63 -15.72 20.33
CA GLY A 139 21.14 -14.41 20.76
C GLY A 139 21.90 -13.90 21.98
N LYS A 140 22.34 -12.63 21.92
CA LYS A 140 23.16 -11.94 22.93
C LYS A 140 22.61 -12.01 24.36
N PHE A 141 21.31 -12.21 24.51
CA PHE A 141 20.62 -12.26 25.80
C PHE A 141 20.06 -13.64 26.18
N THR A 142 20.20 -14.64 25.31
CA THR A 142 19.54 -15.95 25.50
C THR A 142 20.47 -17.15 25.41
N ASP A 143 21.71 -16.94 24.92
CA ASP A 143 22.70 -17.98 24.64
C ASP A 143 22.20 -19.13 23.75
N ARG A 144 21.07 -18.92 23.06
CA ARG A 144 20.41 -19.88 22.17
C ARG A 144 20.38 -19.35 20.74
N THR A 145 20.63 -20.24 19.80
CA THR A 145 20.49 -19.96 18.37
C THR A 145 19.00 -19.88 18.00
N PRO A 146 18.56 -18.85 17.26
CA PRO A 146 17.14 -18.67 16.93
C PRO A 146 16.59 -19.82 16.09
N SER A 147 15.52 -20.46 16.55
CA SER A 147 14.73 -21.42 15.78
C SER A 147 13.92 -20.71 14.68
N ILE A 148 13.65 -21.42 13.58
CA ILE A 148 12.90 -20.90 12.43
C ILE A 148 11.75 -21.85 12.05
N TYR A 149 10.58 -21.28 11.78
CA TYR A 149 9.50 -21.93 11.04
C TYR A 149 9.38 -21.24 9.67
N VAL A 150 9.51 -22.00 8.59
CA VAL A 150 9.34 -21.50 7.23
C VAL A 150 7.90 -21.75 6.80
N LEU A 151 7.16 -20.68 6.51
CA LEU A 151 5.80 -20.73 6.03
C LEU A 151 5.80 -20.75 4.49
N ASP A 152 5.79 -21.95 3.91
CA ASP A 152 5.86 -22.09 2.46
C ASP A 152 4.68 -21.38 1.75
N HIS A 153 4.92 -20.87 0.54
CA HIS A 153 3.91 -20.09 -0.19
C HIS A 153 2.62 -20.88 -0.44
N SER A 154 2.74 -22.18 -0.71
CA SER A 154 1.60 -23.09 -0.90
C SER A 154 0.80 -23.34 0.38
N GLU A 155 1.41 -23.13 1.55
CA GLU A 155 0.78 -23.22 2.87
C GLU A 155 0.08 -21.89 3.22
N TYR A 156 0.72 -20.76 2.90
CA TYR A 156 0.14 -19.43 3.12
C TYR A 156 -1.10 -19.18 2.23
N ASP A 157 -0.99 -19.46 0.92
CA ASP A 157 -2.03 -19.24 -0.09
C ASP A 157 -2.38 -20.52 -0.87
N PRO A 158 -2.96 -21.54 -0.20
CA PRO A 158 -3.35 -22.77 -0.87
C PRO A 158 -4.48 -22.52 -1.87
N LEU A 159 -4.52 -23.35 -2.92
CA LEU A 159 -5.58 -23.27 -3.92
C LEU A 159 -6.96 -23.37 -3.26
N LYS A 160 -7.89 -22.54 -3.73
CA LYS A 160 -9.30 -22.48 -3.28
C LYS A 160 -9.51 -22.03 -1.83
N VAL A 161 -8.47 -21.53 -1.16
CA VAL A 161 -8.59 -20.94 0.17
C VAL A 161 -8.68 -19.42 0.07
N ASN A 162 -9.49 -18.85 0.96
CA ASN A 162 -9.51 -17.42 1.22
C ASN A 162 -8.81 -17.18 2.56
N ARG A 163 -7.58 -16.65 2.50
CA ARG A 163 -6.83 -16.24 3.69
C ARG A 163 -7.51 -15.04 4.34
N VAL A 164 -7.79 -15.16 5.64
CA VAL A 164 -8.36 -14.09 6.47
C VAL A 164 -7.50 -13.82 7.70
N ASP A 165 -7.76 -12.72 8.38
CA ASP A 165 -7.03 -12.29 9.57
C ASP A 165 -7.15 -13.30 10.73
N SER A 166 -8.40 -13.62 11.10
CA SER A 166 -8.77 -14.51 12.18
C SER A 166 -10.18 -15.07 11.95
N ILE A 167 -10.58 -16.14 12.64
CA ILE A 167 -11.92 -16.71 12.55
C ILE A 167 -12.68 -16.41 13.86
N PRO A 168 -13.70 -15.52 13.85
CA PRO A 168 -14.45 -15.17 15.05
C PRO A 168 -15.19 -16.38 15.66
N ASP A 169 -15.36 -16.40 16.99
CA ASP A 169 -16.03 -17.51 17.67
C ASP A 169 -17.47 -17.73 17.23
N ALA A 170 -18.18 -16.65 16.88
CA ALA A 170 -19.52 -16.76 16.30
C ALA A 170 -19.50 -17.53 14.97
N MET A 171 -18.51 -17.25 14.11
CA MET A 171 -18.29 -17.96 12.86
C MET A 171 -17.90 -19.42 13.09
N LYS A 172 -17.02 -19.70 14.06
CA LYS A 172 -16.63 -21.05 14.48
C LYS A 172 -17.85 -21.87 14.92
N ARG A 173 -18.71 -21.29 15.79
CA ARG A 173 -19.94 -21.93 16.27
C ARG A 173 -20.92 -22.21 15.13
N ARG A 174 -21.19 -21.23 14.25
CA ARG A 174 -22.08 -21.40 13.09
C ARG A 174 -21.59 -22.48 12.12
N GLY A 175 -20.28 -22.55 11.90
CA GLY A 175 -19.67 -23.49 10.95
C GLY A 175 -19.35 -24.87 11.51
N GLY A 176 -19.56 -25.11 12.80
CA GLY A 176 -19.13 -26.36 13.44
C GLY A 176 -17.61 -26.56 13.36
N TRP A 177 -16.83 -25.50 13.56
CA TRP A 177 -15.37 -25.54 13.54
C TRP A 177 -14.85 -26.61 14.51
N VAL A 178 -14.03 -27.53 13.99
CA VAL A 178 -13.45 -28.62 14.78
C VAL A 178 -12.06 -28.21 15.23
N TYR A 179 -11.89 -28.04 16.53
CA TYR A 179 -10.58 -27.79 17.14
C TYR A 179 -9.71 -29.05 17.05
N LYS A 180 -8.45 -28.89 16.63
CA LYS A 180 -7.49 -30.00 16.43
C LYS A 180 -6.25 -29.91 17.33
N GLY A 181 -6.26 -29.03 18.33
CA GLY A 181 -5.13 -28.79 19.22
C GLY A 181 -4.59 -27.36 19.13
N PRO A 182 -3.51 -27.06 19.86
CA PRO A 182 -2.89 -25.74 19.87
C PRO A 182 -2.56 -25.34 18.43
N GLY A 183 -3.20 -24.27 17.93
CA GLY A 183 -2.92 -23.79 16.59
C GLY A 183 -3.63 -24.43 15.42
N GLY A 184 -4.68 -25.19 15.70
CA GLY A 184 -5.32 -25.95 14.66
C GLY A 184 -6.82 -26.01 14.85
N GLY A 185 -7.52 -25.77 13.75
CA GLY A 185 -8.83 -26.33 13.56
C GLY A 185 -9.16 -26.40 12.09
N ALA A 186 -10.31 -26.97 11.79
CA ALA A 186 -10.78 -27.04 10.42
C ALA A 186 -12.30 -26.96 10.39
N TRP A 187 -12.82 -26.45 9.28
CA TRP A 187 -14.22 -26.67 8.95
C TRP A 187 -14.48 -28.16 8.71
N PRO A 188 -15.69 -28.67 8.98
CA PRO A 188 -16.06 -30.04 8.68
C PRO A 188 -15.82 -30.40 7.21
N ALA A 189 -15.26 -31.59 6.95
CA ALA A 189 -14.91 -32.03 5.59
C ALA A 189 -16.13 -32.17 4.63
N ARG A 190 -17.35 -32.24 5.17
CA ARG A 190 -18.59 -32.33 4.40
C ARG A 190 -19.57 -31.26 4.86
N VAL A 191 -19.57 -30.12 4.18
CA VAL A 191 -20.61 -29.09 4.35
C VAL A 191 -21.85 -29.49 3.56
N LYS A 192 -23.02 -29.55 4.22
CA LYS A 192 -24.29 -29.74 3.54
C LYS A 192 -24.64 -28.46 2.77
N LYS A 193 -24.47 -28.49 1.44
CA LYS A 193 -24.73 -27.35 0.54
C LYS A 193 -26.23 -27.20 0.28
N SER A 194 -26.82 -26.07 0.69
CA SER A 194 -28.20 -25.69 0.36
C SER A 194 -28.35 -25.30 -1.13
N ALA A 195 -29.59 -25.08 -1.58
CA ALA A 195 -29.84 -24.54 -2.93
C ALA A 195 -29.19 -23.15 -3.11
N VAL A 196 -29.30 -22.30 -2.07
CA VAL A 196 -28.64 -20.98 -1.99
C VAL A 196 -27.13 -21.11 -2.13
N TYR A 197 -26.52 -22.02 -1.36
CA TYR A 197 -25.07 -22.23 -1.42
C TYR A 197 -24.63 -22.57 -2.85
N ARG A 198 -25.33 -23.50 -3.51
CA ARG A 198 -24.98 -23.94 -4.87
C ARG A 198 -25.14 -22.81 -5.88
N ALA A 199 -26.18 -21.99 -5.75
CA ALA A 199 -26.40 -20.85 -6.64
C ALA A 199 -25.24 -19.84 -6.57
N LEU A 200 -24.80 -19.48 -5.35
CA LEU A 200 -23.65 -18.60 -5.15
C LEU A 200 -22.34 -19.27 -5.59
N GLU A 201 -22.17 -20.56 -5.32
CA GLU A 201 -20.97 -21.31 -5.72
C GLU A 201 -20.82 -21.37 -7.25
N SER A 202 -21.92 -21.49 -8.00
CA SER A 202 -21.91 -21.46 -9.46
C SER A 202 -21.51 -20.11 -10.05
N ALA A 203 -21.60 -19.02 -9.28
CA ALA A 203 -21.17 -17.69 -9.69
C ALA A 203 -19.72 -17.38 -9.31
N LEU A 204 -19.05 -18.24 -8.51
CA LEU A 204 -17.69 -17.98 -8.04
C LEU A 204 -16.68 -18.01 -9.19
N PRO A 205 -15.78 -17.02 -9.25
CA PRO A 205 -14.61 -17.12 -10.11
C PRO A 205 -13.60 -18.14 -9.56
N ASP A 206 -12.66 -18.59 -10.41
CA ASP A 206 -11.66 -19.60 -10.06
C ASP A 206 -10.66 -19.10 -9.00
N LYS A 207 -10.20 -17.85 -9.13
CA LYS A 207 -9.31 -17.18 -8.16
C LYS A 207 -9.49 -15.65 -8.24
N PRO A 208 -9.60 -14.94 -7.09
CA PRO A 208 -9.91 -15.44 -5.76
C PRO A 208 -11.35 -15.96 -5.66
N ARG A 209 -11.62 -16.99 -4.84
CA ARG A 209 -12.98 -17.57 -4.68
C ARG A 209 -13.89 -16.71 -3.79
N VAL A 210 -14.20 -15.51 -4.26
CA VAL A 210 -15.12 -14.57 -3.59
C VAL A 210 -16.06 -13.94 -4.60
N LEU A 211 -17.23 -13.50 -4.13
CA LEU A 211 -18.11 -12.60 -4.88
C LEU A 211 -18.05 -11.21 -4.25
N SER A 212 -18.22 -10.17 -5.05
CA SER A 212 -18.58 -8.86 -4.49
C SER A 212 -19.97 -8.93 -3.86
N TRP A 213 -20.26 -8.02 -2.92
CA TRP A 213 -21.58 -7.88 -2.31
C TRP A 213 -22.70 -7.80 -3.35
N GLU A 214 -22.54 -6.94 -4.37
CA GLU A 214 -23.54 -6.75 -5.43
C GLU A 214 -23.72 -7.97 -6.33
N GLN A 215 -22.64 -8.71 -6.63
CA GLN A 215 -22.76 -9.97 -7.37
C GLN A 215 -23.55 -11.01 -6.58
N ALA A 216 -23.27 -11.15 -5.27
CA ALA A 216 -24.02 -12.06 -4.42
C ALA A 216 -25.50 -11.66 -4.34
N ARG A 217 -25.78 -10.35 -4.16
CA ARG A 217 -27.16 -9.81 -4.17
C ARG A 217 -27.87 -10.18 -5.47
N THR A 218 -27.26 -9.88 -6.62
CA THR A 218 -27.82 -10.17 -7.95
C THR A 218 -28.14 -11.66 -8.13
N VAL A 219 -27.24 -12.56 -7.70
CA VAL A 219 -27.47 -14.01 -7.79
C VAL A 219 -28.67 -14.43 -6.95
N LEU A 220 -28.81 -13.91 -5.74
CA LEU A 220 -29.91 -14.25 -4.83
C LEU A 220 -31.24 -13.66 -5.32
N GLU A 221 -31.25 -12.45 -5.87
CA GLU A 221 -32.43 -11.84 -6.48
C GLU A 221 -32.95 -12.63 -7.69
N HIS A 222 -32.06 -13.14 -8.54
CA HIS A 222 -32.42 -14.03 -9.66
C HIS A 222 -32.96 -15.40 -9.22
N LYS A 223 -32.85 -15.74 -7.93
CA LYS A 223 -33.39 -16.96 -7.33
C LYS A 223 -34.60 -16.67 -6.45
N ASP A 224 -35.21 -15.49 -6.60
CA ASP A 224 -36.41 -15.04 -5.91
C ASP A 224 -36.28 -14.88 -4.38
N TYR A 225 -35.06 -14.71 -3.86
CA TYR A 225 -34.81 -14.48 -2.42
C TYR A 225 -34.87 -13.00 -1.99
N ARG A 226 -35.54 -12.13 -2.78
CA ARG A 226 -35.63 -10.67 -2.49
C ARG A 226 -36.13 -10.37 -1.07
N PRO A 227 -37.18 -11.03 -0.53
CA PRO A 227 -37.65 -10.77 0.83
C PRO A 227 -36.61 -11.04 1.92
N GLU A 228 -35.79 -12.07 1.73
CA GLU A 228 -34.74 -12.52 2.66
C GLU A 228 -33.52 -11.61 2.64
N ILE A 229 -33.28 -10.86 1.56
CA ILE A 229 -32.14 -9.94 1.41
C ILE A 229 -32.54 -8.46 1.34
N ALA A 230 -33.74 -8.13 1.85
CA ALA A 230 -34.34 -6.81 1.77
C ALA A 230 -33.52 -5.67 2.44
N SER A 231 -32.53 -6.02 3.25
CA SER A 231 -31.57 -5.08 3.85
C SER A 231 -30.19 -5.73 3.93
N ASP A 232 -29.15 -4.94 4.11
CA ASP A 232 -27.78 -5.44 4.27
C ASP A 232 -27.65 -6.41 5.46
N GLN A 233 -28.27 -6.10 6.59
CA GLN A 233 -28.28 -6.96 7.76
C GLN A 233 -28.94 -8.31 7.45
N LYS A 234 -30.14 -8.29 6.85
CA LYS A 234 -30.84 -9.52 6.48
C LYS A 234 -30.06 -10.35 5.45
N MET A 235 -29.41 -9.69 4.50
CA MET A 235 -28.56 -10.36 3.52
C MET A 235 -27.37 -11.07 4.18
N GLU A 236 -26.69 -10.41 5.14
CA GLU A 236 -25.62 -11.02 5.91
C GLU A 236 -26.11 -12.23 6.73
N GLU A 237 -27.22 -12.09 7.44
CA GLU A 237 -27.86 -13.18 8.20
C GLU A 237 -28.20 -14.37 7.28
N PHE A 238 -28.83 -14.10 6.14
CA PHE A 238 -29.20 -15.12 5.14
C PHE A 238 -27.97 -15.85 4.55
N LEU A 239 -26.91 -15.11 4.22
CA LEU A 239 -25.64 -15.70 3.77
C LEU A 239 -25.04 -16.62 4.85
N ASN A 240 -25.02 -16.14 6.10
CA ASN A 240 -24.49 -16.88 7.25
C ASN A 240 -25.26 -18.19 7.48
N GLU A 241 -26.58 -18.18 7.40
CA GLU A 241 -27.41 -19.39 7.52
C GLU A 241 -27.14 -20.41 6.42
N HIS A 242 -26.72 -19.95 5.24
CA HIS A 242 -26.45 -20.79 4.08
C HIS A 242 -24.98 -21.13 3.86
N GLY A 243 -24.12 -20.94 4.86
CA GLY A 243 -22.73 -21.40 4.81
C GLY A 243 -21.77 -20.45 4.09
N TRP A 244 -22.17 -19.20 3.91
CA TRP A 244 -21.35 -18.12 3.40
C TRP A 244 -21.01 -17.14 4.52
N GLU A 245 -19.94 -16.39 4.35
CA GLU A 245 -19.50 -15.39 5.31
C GLU A 245 -19.16 -14.10 4.58
N VAL A 246 -19.43 -12.99 5.25
CA VAL A 246 -19.06 -11.65 4.79
C VAL A 246 -17.62 -11.36 5.19
N LEU A 247 -16.84 -10.90 4.23
CA LEU A 247 -15.46 -10.49 4.39
C LEU A 247 -15.33 -9.01 4.06
N TYR A 248 -14.46 -8.32 4.77
CA TYR A 248 -14.20 -6.90 4.62
C TYR A 248 -12.82 -6.69 4.01
N THR A 249 -12.74 -5.75 3.07
CA THR A 249 -11.50 -5.38 2.39
C THR A 249 -11.68 -4.02 1.73
N TYR A 250 -10.84 -3.67 0.76
CA TYR A 250 -10.89 -2.41 0.04
C TYR A 250 -11.12 -2.62 -1.46
N SER A 251 -11.80 -1.65 -2.06
CA SER A 251 -11.89 -1.55 -3.51
C SER A 251 -10.55 -1.11 -4.07
N GLY A 252 -10.13 -1.79 -5.14
CA GLY A 252 -9.09 -1.29 -6.03
C GLY A 252 -9.63 -0.13 -6.89
N ALA A 253 -8.79 0.36 -7.80
CA ALA A 253 -9.20 1.31 -8.84
C ALA A 253 -9.52 0.54 -10.14
N ILE A 254 -10.70 0.79 -10.70
CA ILE A 254 -11.15 0.20 -11.98
C ILE A 254 -11.08 -1.34 -11.96
N GLY A 255 -11.42 -1.93 -10.82
CA GLY A 255 -11.36 -3.38 -10.62
C GLY A 255 -9.94 -3.95 -10.42
N MET A 256 -8.90 -3.12 -10.39
CA MET A 256 -7.50 -3.54 -10.17
C MET A 256 -6.99 -3.14 -8.78
N ASP A 257 -6.28 -4.04 -8.13
CA ASP A 257 -5.71 -3.82 -6.80
C ASP A 257 -4.27 -3.24 -6.84
N TYR A 258 -3.85 -2.57 -7.92
CA TYR A 258 -2.47 -2.05 -8.05
C TYR A 258 -2.17 -0.83 -7.17
N ILE A 259 -3.18 0.00 -6.88
CA ILE A 259 -2.97 1.17 -6.02
C ILE A 259 -2.99 0.85 -4.52
N LYS A 260 -3.53 -0.31 -4.10
CA LYS A 260 -3.56 -0.79 -2.70
C LYS A 260 -3.92 0.25 -1.62
N ASN A 261 -4.74 1.26 -1.95
CA ASN A 261 -5.20 2.22 -0.95
C ASN A 261 -6.19 1.54 0.02
N VAL A 262 -6.34 2.13 1.21
CA VAL A 262 -7.19 1.58 2.29
C VAL A 262 -8.40 2.47 2.58
N VAL A 263 -8.84 3.24 1.58
CA VAL A 263 -9.80 4.35 1.77
C VAL A 263 -11.21 4.06 1.26
N ASN A 264 -11.38 2.98 0.50
CA ASN A 264 -12.66 2.57 -0.09
C ASN A 264 -13.06 1.21 0.47
N PRO A 265 -13.55 1.12 1.71
CA PRO A 265 -13.97 -0.15 2.28
C PRO A 265 -15.09 -0.79 1.46
N ILE A 266 -15.02 -2.11 1.27
CA ILE A 266 -16.05 -2.92 0.59
C ILE A 266 -16.30 -4.22 1.33
N ARG A 267 -17.44 -4.85 1.00
CA ARG A 267 -17.78 -6.21 1.39
C ARG A 267 -17.59 -7.17 0.22
N GLN A 268 -17.05 -8.34 0.54
CA GLN A 268 -17.03 -9.51 -0.33
C GLN A 268 -17.67 -10.67 0.42
N VAL A 269 -18.09 -11.71 -0.29
CA VAL A 269 -18.64 -12.91 0.33
C VAL A 269 -17.89 -14.15 -0.14
N ALA A 270 -17.68 -15.09 0.77
CA ALA A 270 -16.95 -16.31 0.50
C ALA A 270 -17.63 -17.52 1.15
N PRO A 271 -17.48 -18.73 0.59
CA PRO A 271 -17.88 -19.95 1.27
C PRO A 271 -17.12 -20.10 2.60
N ARG A 272 -17.83 -20.39 3.69
CA ARG A 272 -17.22 -20.52 5.01
C ARG A 272 -16.08 -21.54 5.04
N ASP A 273 -16.27 -22.68 4.38
CA ASP A 273 -15.30 -23.78 4.32
C ASP A 273 -14.00 -23.42 3.59
N SER A 274 -14.01 -22.37 2.76
CA SER A 274 -12.83 -21.82 2.10
C SER A 274 -11.97 -20.94 3.02
N LEU A 275 -12.49 -20.48 4.16
CA LEU A 275 -11.78 -19.52 5.00
C LEU A 275 -10.68 -20.19 5.81
N ARG A 276 -9.50 -19.57 5.86
CA ARG A 276 -8.40 -19.95 6.76
C ARG A 276 -7.85 -18.70 7.44
N GLY A 277 -7.91 -18.67 8.76
CA GLY A 277 -7.41 -17.54 9.57
C GLY A 277 -5.90 -17.64 9.72
N LEU A 278 -5.19 -16.54 9.48
CA LEU A 278 -3.75 -16.46 9.71
C LEU A 278 -3.42 -16.72 11.18
N ARG A 279 -4.20 -16.13 12.09
CA ARG A 279 -4.06 -16.35 13.53
C ARG A 279 -4.33 -17.80 13.93
N GLU A 280 -5.39 -18.41 13.41
CA GLU A 280 -5.71 -19.81 13.72
C GLU A 280 -4.60 -20.76 13.27
N ASP A 281 -4.08 -20.57 12.05
CA ASP A 281 -3.09 -21.48 11.46
C ASP A 281 -1.70 -21.29 12.08
N TYR A 282 -1.31 -20.07 12.51
CA TYR A 282 0.09 -19.79 12.87
C TYR A 282 0.30 -19.09 14.21
N GLY A 283 -0.75 -18.62 14.88
CA GLY A 283 -0.65 -17.87 16.14
C GLY A 283 -0.15 -18.68 17.34
N HIS A 284 -0.04 -20.01 17.17
CA HIS A 284 0.44 -20.94 18.20
C HIS A 284 1.93 -21.26 18.09
N LEU A 285 2.57 -20.86 16.98
CA LEU A 285 3.97 -21.19 16.73
C LEU A 285 4.83 -20.54 17.81
N THR A 286 5.68 -21.34 18.44
CA THR A 286 6.61 -20.88 19.50
C THR A 286 8.05 -20.73 18.99
N THR A 287 8.28 -20.87 17.69
CA THR A 287 9.60 -20.65 17.08
C THR A 287 10.02 -19.19 17.20
N ASP A 288 11.31 -18.95 17.35
CA ASP A 288 11.85 -17.60 17.53
C ASP A 288 11.58 -16.74 16.30
N VAL A 289 11.70 -17.30 15.09
CA VAL A 289 11.37 -16.64 13.82
C VAL A 289 10.30 -17.44 13.08
N VAL A 290 9.25 -16.76 12.64
CA VAL A 290 8.35 -17.26 11.59
C VAL A 290 8.64 -16.47 10.34
N TYR A 291 8.97 -17.18 9.27
CA TYR A 291 9.47 -16.60 8.03
C TYR A 291 8.57 -16.97 6.85
N LEU A 292 8.09 -15.96 6.13
CA LEU A 292 7.32 -16.12 4.89
C LEU A 292 8.19 -15.83 3.65
N PRO A 293 8.71 -16.86 2.96
CA PRO A 293 9.45 -16.69 1.70
C PRO A 293 8.59 -16.19 0.54
N GLY A 294 9.24 -15.48 -0.37
CA GLY A 294 8.73 -15.07 -1.66
C GLY A 294 7.79 -13.86 -1.63
N GLU A 295 7.29 -13.52 -2.81
CA GLU A 295 6.43 -12.36 -3.01
C GLU A 295 4.95 -12.69 -2.77
N ILE A 296 4.28 -11.81 -2.04
CA ILE A 296 2.87 -11.91 -1.66
C ILE A 296 2.05 -10.65 -1.93
N HIS A 297 2.63 -9.57 -2.46
CA HIS A 297 1.92 -8.30 -2.73
C HIS A 297 1.07 -8.34 -4.01
N TYR A 298 1.54 -9.05 -5.04
CA TYR A 298 0.92 -9.04 -6.37
C TYR A 298 -0.43 -9.77 -6.34
N GLU A 299 -1.45 -9.22 -7.02
CA GLU A 299 -2.83 -9.77 -7.09
C GLU A 299 -3.53 -10.06 -5.74
N ARG A 300 -3.00 -9.55 -4.62
CA ARG A 300 -3.63 -9.68 -3.30
C ARG A 300 -4.31 -8.39 -2.84
N LYS A 301 -5.26 -8.51 -1.93
CA LYS A 301 -5.87 -7.34 -1.30
C LYS A 301 -4.87 -6.62 -0.39
N PRO A 302 -5.08 -5.32 -0.07
CA PRO A 302 -4.27 -4.63 0.92
C PRO A 302 -4.18 -5.44 2.22
N GLY A 303 -2.96 -5.56 2.77
CA GLY A 303 -2.66 -6.42 3.92
C GLY A 303 -2.44 -7.89 3.58
N GLY A 304 -2.51 -8.31 2.30
CA GLY A 304 -2.21 -9.69 1.89
C GLY A 304 -3.28 -10.73 2.25
N LEU A 305 -4.43 -10.29 2.78
CA LEU A 305 -5.56 -11.11 3.24
C LEU A 305 -6.87 -10.29 3.26
N ARG A 306 -7.97 -10.91 3.72
CA ARG A 306 -9.25 -10.23 3.99
C ARG A 306 -9.57 -10.21 5.48
N PHE A 307 -10.38 -9.27 5.92
CA PHE A 307 -10.80 -9.17 7.31
C PHE A 307 -12.16 -9.85 7.52
N THR A 308 -12.33 -10.51 8.66
CA THR A 308 -13.61 -11.10 9.07
C THR A 308 -14.50 -10.15 9.84
N THR A 309 -13.99 -8.98 10.24
CA THR A 309 -14.75 -7.93 10.90
C THR A 309 -14.35 -6.54 10.41
N THR A 310 -15.25 -5.57 10.56
CA THR A 310 -14.98 -4.15 10.28
C THR A 310 -13.92 -3.59 11.22
N GLU A 311 -13.94 -3.99 12.49
CA GLU A 311 -13.01 -3.47 13.50
C GLU A 311 -11.56 -3.86 13.17
N HIS A 312 -11.32 -5.10 12.74
CA HIS A 312 -9.98 -5.54 12.37
C HIS A 312 -9.49 -4.89 11.07
N ARG A 313 -10.40 -4.67 10.10
CA ARG A 313 -10.10 -3.87 8.90
C ARG A 313 -9.69 -2.46 9.30
N ASP A 314 -10.44 -1.81 10.18
CA ASP A 314 -10.20 -0.41 10.57
C ASP A 314 -8.89 -0.25 11.35
N VAL A 315 -8.53 -1.22 12.19
CA VAL A 315 -7.20 -1.26 12.82
C VAL A 315 -6.08 -1.29 11.77
N PHE A 316 -6.27 -2.01 10.65
CA PHE A 316 -5.30 -1.99 9.54
C PHE A 316 -5.32 -0.64 8.79
N SER A 317 -6.50 -0.06 8.53
CA SER A 317 -6.59 1.31 7.97
C SER A 317 -5.82 2.30 8.84
N GLN A 318 -6.02 2.27 10.16
CA GLN A 318 -5.36 3.18 11.10
C GLN A 318 -3.84 3.04 11.05
N LEU A 319 -3.32 1.80 11.00
CA LEU A 319 -1.90 1.50 10.82
C LEU A 319 -1.35 2.14 9.54
N VAL A 320 -2.00 1.92 8.40
CA VAL A 320 -1.55 2.40 7.09
C VAL A 320 -1.63 3.93 6.99
N LEU A 321 -2.70 4.54 7.50
CA LEU A 321 -2.96 5.97 7.35
C LEU A 321 -2.14 6.83 8.31
N TYR A 322 -1.91 6.38 9.55
CA TYR A 322 -1.37 7.24 10.61
C TYR A 322 -0.01 6.78 11.17
N HIS A 323 0.40 5.53 10.97
CA HIS A 323 1.64 4.99 11.57
C HIS A 323 2.71 4.62 10.55
N ILE A 324 2.34 4.29 9.32
CA ILE A 324 3.28 4.04 8.21
C ILE A 324 3.40 5.34 7.40
N ARG A 325 4.26 6.24 7.88
CA ARG A 325 4.43 7.58 7.31
C ARG A 325 5.87 7.85 6.90
N ALA A 326 6.04 8.70 5.90
CA ALA A 326 7.33 9.28 5.57
C ALA A 326 7.86 10.12 6.76
N THR A 327 9.14 10.49 6.71
CA THR A 327 9.77 11.32 7.74
C THR A 327 9.11 12.71 7.83
N ASP A 328 9.19 13.36 8.99
CA ASP A 328 8.53 14.66 9.20
C ASP A 328 9.04 15.73 8.22
N ARG A 329 10.33 15.67 7.85
CA ARG A 329 10.97 16.53 6.85
C ARG A 329 10.26 16.48 5.49
N VAL A 330 9.73 15.32 5.09
CA VAL A 330 8.93 15.17 3.85
C VAL A 330 7.66 16.03 3.94
N TYR A 331 6.93 15.93 5.04
CA TYR A 331 5.68 16.68 5.23
C TYR A 331 5.91 18.19 5.41
N GLU A 332 6.98 18.57 6.09
CA GLU A 332 7.39 19.97 6.27
C GLU A 332 7.74 20.62 4.93
N LEU A 333 8.58 19.96 4.12
CA LEU A 333 8.92 20.44 2.79
C LEU A 333 7.67 20.49 1.90
N ALA A 334 6.85 19.43 1.90
CA ALA A 334 5.61 19.41 1.12
C ALA A 334 4.66 20.55 1.49
N ALA A 335 4.58 20.94 2.77
CA ALA A 335 3.79 22.10 3.19
C ALA A 335 4.34 23.42 2.60
N LYS A 336 5.67 23.61 2.60
CA LYS A 336 6.31 24.78 1.97
C LYS A 336 6.02 24.83 0.46
N LEU A 337 6.12 23.71 -0.23
CA LEU A 337 5.87 23.63 -1.68
C LEU A 337 4.39 23.86 -2.03
N ALA A 338 3.47 23.28 -1.25
CA ALA A 338 2.04 23.53 -1.42
C ALA A 338 1.67 25.00 -1.20
N ALA A 339 2.27 25.66 -0.22
CA ALA A 339 2.08 27.10 0.00
C ALA A 339 2.58 27.95 -1.17
N ARG A 340 3.71 27.58 -1.79
CA ARG A 340 4.22 28.25 -3.00
C ARG A 340 3.29 28.02 -4.20
N MET A 341 2.80 26.79 -4.39
CA MET A 341 1.82 26.48 -5.43
C MET A 341 0.53 27.32 -5.26
N GLN A 342 0.04 27.43 -4.03
CA GLN A 342 -1.10 28.27 -3.71
C GLN A 342 -0.81 29.76 -3.99
N ALA A 343 0.38 30.26 -3.63
CA ALA A 343 0.79 31.62 -3.92
C ALA A 343 0.87 31.92 -5.43
N MET A 344 1.33 30.98 -6.25
CA MET A 344 1.35 31.11 -7.71
C MET A 344 -0.03 31.30 -8.32
N ASN A 345 -1.07 30.77 -7.67
CA ASN A 345 -2.47 30.94 -8.05
C ASN A 345 -3.17 32.05 -7.24
N GLY A 346 -2.41 33.02 -6.71
CA GLY A 346 -2.97 34.17 -6.00
C GLY A 346 -3.74 33.81 -4.73
N GLY A 347 -3.37 32.74 -4.04
CA GLY A 347 -4.01 32.29 -2.81
C GLY A 347 -5.20 31.34 -3.02
N ARG A 348 -5.61 31.09 -4.27
CA ARG A 348 -6.76 30.23 -4.61
C ARG A 348 -6.45 28.76 -4.38
N MET A 349 -7.53 27.96 -4.39
CA MET A 349 -7.43 26.51 -4.58
C MET A 349 -6.57 26.18 -5.80
N TRP A 350 -5.83 25.07 -5.74
CA TRP A 350 -5.01 24.59 -6.84
C TRP A 350 -5.24 23.09 -7.06
N LEU A 351 -4.96 22.66 -8.29
CA LEU A 351 -5.21 21.29 -8.73
C LEU A 351 -3.88 20.57 -8.92
N GLY A 352 -3.87 19.27 -8.64
CA GLY A 352 -2.69 18.43 -8.77
C GLY A 352 -2.98 17.21 -9.65
N ALA A 353 -1.99 16.79 -10.42
CA ALA A 353 -2.04 15.54 -11.17
C ALA A 353 -0.74 14.74 -11.05
N HIS A 354 -0.84 13.43 -11.21
CA HIS A 354 0.31 12.55 -11.38
C HIS A 354 0.29 11.90 -12.75
N MET A 355 1.38 12.07 -13.50
CA MET A 355 1.60 11.50 -14.83
C MET A 355 2.69 10.43 -14.75
N ARG A 356 2.31 9.15 -14.89
CA ARG A 356 3.27 8.03 -14.96
C ARG A 356 3.70 7.79 -16.40
N ARG A 357 4.99 7.98 -16.69
CA ARG A 357 5.65 7.80 -17.99
C ARG A 357 6.81 6.81 -17.87
N GLY A 358 8.01 7.25 -17.52
CA GLY A 358 9.21 6.42 -17.30
C GLY A 358 9.22 5.02 -17.95
N ASP A 359 9.35 3.99 -17.13
CA ASP A 359 9.25 2.58 -17.50
C ASP A 359 7.90 2.19 -18.10
N PHE A 360 6.81 2.86 -17.74
CA PHE A 360 5.47 2.60 -18.29
C PHE A 360 5.38 2.86 -19.79
N VAL A 361 6.20 3.76 -20.34
CA VAL A 361 6.28 3.95 -21.80
C VAL A 361 6.92 2.71 -22.45
N ARG A 362 7.99 2.18 -21.85
CA ARG A 362 8.70 0.99 -22.35
C ARG A 362 7.85 -0.27 -22.27
N THR A 363 7.08 -0.44 -21.20
CA THR A 363 6.19 -1.60 -20.99
C THR A 363 4.81 -1.44 -21.62
N ASN A 364 4.56 -0.34 -22.35
CA ASN A 364 3.28 -0.01 -22.96
C ASN A 364 2.11 0.02 -21.94
N TRP A 365 2.39 0.51 -20.73
CA TRP A 365 1.44 0.73 -19.63
C TRP A 365 1.08 2.21 -19.45
N ALA A 366 1.75 3.11 -20.16
CA ALA A 366 1.41 4.53 -20.16
C ALA A 366 -0.01 4.72 -20.72
N MET A 367 -0.82 5.55 -20.05
CA MET A 367 -2.22 5.79 -20.41
C MET A 367 -2.39 6.30 -21.84
N GLU A 368 -1.46 7.15 -22.26
CA GLU A 368 -1.42 7.71 -23.60
C GLU A 368 -0.02 7.53 -24.16
N LYS A 369 0.05 7.30 -25.48
CA LYS A 369 1.32 7.06 -26.18
C LYS A 369 2.21 8.32 -26.16
N THR A 370 1.61 9.48 -26.43
CA THR A 370 2.33 10.75 -26.55
C THR A 370 2.21 11.60 -25.30
N ILE A 371 3.11 12.59 -25.15
CA ILE A 371 3.08 13.50 -23.98
C ILE A 371 1.87 14.46 -24.08
N GLU A 372 1.54 14.88 -25.29
CA GLU A 372 0.44 15.78 -25.62
C GLU A 372 -0.90 15.11 -25.28
N GLY A 373 -1.09 13.86 -25.68
CA GLY A 373 -2.31 13.10 -25.38
C GLY A 373 -2.49 12.91 -23.87
N HIS A 374 -1.41 12.55 -23.16
CA HIS A 374 -1.48 12.38 -21.70
C HIS A 374 -1.79 13.70 -21.00
N LEU A 375 -1.17 14.80 -21.42
CA LEU A 375 -1.46 16.12 -20.88
C LEU A 375 -2.91 16.54 -21.12
N GLU A 376 -3.45 16.28 -22.32
CA GLU A 376 -4.83 16.60 -22.64
C GLU A 376 -5.82 15.83 -21.76
N ARG A 377 -5.59 14.52 -21.58
CA ARG A 377 -6.37 13.69 -20.64
C ARG A 377 -6.36 14.28 -19.21
N ILE A 378 -5.19 14.68 -18.73
CA ILE A 378 -5.06 15.34 -17.43
C ILE A 378 -5.87 16.63 -17.39
N LYS A 379 -5.74 17.50 -18.40
CA LYS A 379 -6.46 18.78 -18.46
C LYS A 379 -7.97 18.61 -18.46
N ILE A 380 -8.50 17.64 -19.21
CA ILE A 380 -9.93 17.29 -19.20
C ILE A 380 -10.37 16.90 -17.79
N SER A 381 -9.60 16.03 -17.12
CA SER A 381 -9.90 15.58 -15.76
C SER A 381 -9.81 16.69 -14.73
N LEU A 382 -8.84 17.60 -14.87
CA LEU A 382 -8.70 18.77 -14.01
C LEU A 382 -9.82 19.80 -14.23
N ALA A 383 -10.31 19.96 -15.47
CA ALA A 383 -11.48 20.80 -15.77
C ALA A 383 -12.74 20.26 -15.10
N ALA A 384 -12.96 18.93 -15.14
CA ALA A 384 -14.03 18.27 -14.38
C ALA A 384 -13.85 18.45 -12.87
N GLY A 385 -12.61 18.41 -12.39
CA GLY A 385 -12.27 18.72 -11.00
C GLY A 385 -12.63 20.15 -10.59
N ARG A 386 -12.35 21.15 -11.44
CA ARG A 386 -12.81 22.54 -11.20
C ARG A 386 -14.32 22.63 -11.09
N ALA A 387 -15.06 21.96 -11.98
CA ALA A 387 -16.52 21.93 -11.92
C ALA A 387 -17.01 21.32 -10.59
N THR A 388 -16.37 20.24 -10.14
CA THR A 388 -16.66 19.59 -8.85
C THR A 388 -16.43 20.53 -7.67
N LEU A 389 -15.27 21.20 -7.61
CA LEU A 389 -14.96 22.17 -6.55
C LEU A 389 -15.96 23.34 -6.53
N ARG A 390 -16.41 23.81 -7.70
CA ARG A 390 -17.45 24.85 -7.81
C ARG A 390 -18.79 24.37 -7.26
N ALA A 391 -19.18 23.14 -7.57
CA ALA A 391 -20.42 22.53 -7.11
C ALA A 391 -20.42 22.22 -5.60
N MET A 392 -19.23 21.98 -5.03
CA MET A 392 -19.08 21.71 -3.60
C MET A 392 -19.18 22.96 -2.72
N GLN A 393 -19.07 24.16 -3.27
CA GLN A 393 -19.10 25.37 -2.44
C GLN A 393 -20.47 25.55 -1.77
N GLY A 394 -20.45 25.76 -0.45
CA GLY A 394 -21.67 25.83 0.36
C GLY A 394 -22.26 24.47 0.71
N THR A 395 -21.64 23.36 0.28
CA THR A 395 -21.97 22.01 0.74
C THR A 395 -21.08 21.61 1.91
N ALA A 396 -21.58 20.68 2.74
CA ALA A 396 -20.76 20.11 3.80
C ALA A 396 -19.62 19.28 3.20
N VAL A 397 -18.42 19.46 3.76
CA VAL A 397 -17.25 18.61 3.49
C VAL A 397 -17.43 17.30 4.25
N THR A 398 -17.23 16.19 3.54
CA THR A 398 -17.25 14.84 4.10
C THR A 398 -15.86 14.24 4.07
N THR A 399 -15.61 13.16 4.81
CA THR A 399 -14.36 12.40 4.75
C THR A 399 -14.56 11.10 3.98
N TYR A 400 -13.46 10.44 3.66
CA TYR A 400 -13.48 9.01 3.36
C TYR A 400 -14.03 8.22 4.56
N ASP A 401 -14.60 7.05 4.29
CA ASP A 401 -15.08 6.11 5.33
C ASP A 401 -13.89 5.34 5.93
N VAL A 402 -13.07 6.05 6.70
CA VAL A 402 -11.87 5.53 7.36
C VAL A 402 -11.82 6.02 8.81
N PRO A 403 -11.19 5.25 9.73
CA PRO A 403 -11.09 5.64 11.13
C PRO A 403 -10.34 6.95 11.33
N ASP A 404 -10.74 7.69 12.37
CA ASP A 404 -10.11 8.92 12.87
C ASP A 404 -10.05 10.10 11.87
N ALA A 405 -10.66 9.99 10.69
CA ALA A 405 -10.67 11.09 9.72
C ALA A 405 -11.52 12.27 10.24
N VAL A 406 -10.91 13.46 10.23
CA VAL A 406 -11.55 14.72 10.61
C VAL A 406 -11.65 15.60 9.36
N PRO A 407 -12.85 16.08 8.96
CA PRO A 407 -13.00 16.87 7.74
C PRO A 407 -12.07 18.08 7.68
N ASP A 408 -11.30 18.22 6.60
CA ASP A 408 -10.55 19.43 6.30
C ASP A 408 -11.47 20.46 5.63
N ASN A 409 -11.80 21.51 6.38
CA ASN A 409 -12.65 22.59 5.89
C ASN A 409 -11.91 23.65 5.09
N SER A 410 -10.61 23.49 4.78
CA SER A 410 -9.83 24.46 4.00
C SER A 410 -10.50 24.83 2.67
N ILE A 411 -11.10 23.85 1.98
CA ILE A 411 -11.86 24.04 0.73
C ILE A 411 -13.07 24.97 0.89
N VAL A 412 -13.60 25.19 2.10
CA VAL A 412 -14.73 26.10 2.32
C VAL A 412 -14.28 27.56 2.29
N TYR A 413 -13.03 27.84 2.68
CA TYR A 413 -12.52 29.20 2.87
C TYR A 413 -11.68 29.72 1.72
N LEU A 414 -11.14 28.83 0.88
CA LEU A 414 -10.31 29.21 -0.26
C LEU A 414 -11.17 29.65 -1.46
N SER A 415 -10.67 30.65 -2.19
CA SER A 415 -11.27 31.08 -3.46
C SER A 415 -11.15 29.98 -4.52
N ARG A 416 -12.17 29.90 -5.38
CA ARG A 416 -12.29 28.91 -6.45
C ARG A 416 -11.12 28.95 -7.42
N PRO A 417 -10.71 27.82 -8.03
CA PRO A 417 -9.73 27.82 -9.10
C PRO A 417 -10.30 28.43 -10.39
N GLU A 418 -9.47 29.21 -11.08
CA GLU A 418 -9.73 29.80 -12.40
C GLU A 418 -9.26 28.88 -13.53
N GLU A 419 -9.73 29.09 -14.76
CA GLU A 419 -9.31 28.28 -15.93
C GLU A 419 -7.83 28.51 -16.31
N THR A 420 -7.30 29.70 -16.00
CA THR A 420 -5.91 30.08 -16.28
C THR A 420 -4.95 29.73 -15.15
N ASP A 421 -5.46 29.20 -14.03
CA ASP A 421 -4.62 28.80 -12.91
C ASP A 421 -3.65 27.69 -13.32
N LYS A 422 -2.45 27.77 -12.76
CA LYS A 422 -1.45 26.72 -12.93
C LYS A 422 -1.87 25.50 -12.11
N PHE A 423 -1.43 24.33 -12.53
CA PHE A 423 -1.66 23.08 -11.79
C PHE A 423 -0.32 22.40 -11.53
N TYR A 424 -0.21 21.72 -10.40
CA TYR A 424 0.98 20.95 -10.08
C TYR A 424 0.96 19.60 -10.80
N LEU A 425 2.09 19.20 -11.36
CA LEU A 425 2.22 17.93 -12.07
C LEU A 425 3.45 17.17 -11.56
N ALA A 426 3.23 16.04 -10.88
CA ALA A 426 4.29 15.08 -10.57
C ALA A 426 4.46 14.11 -11.74
N THR A 427 5.70 13.89 -12.18
CA THR A 427 5.99 12.99 -13.31
C THR A 427 7.41 12.42 -13.21
N ASP A 428 7.56 11.18 -13.69
CA ASP A 428 8.85 10.53 -13.89
C ASP A 428 9.40 10.72 -15.33
N GLU A 429 8.77 11.58 -16.15
CA GLU A 429 9.34 12.03 -17.43
C GLU A 429 10.61 12.86 -17.19
N ARG A 430 11.61 12.68 -18.04
CA ARG A 430 12.93 13.32 -17.92
C ARG A 430 13.42 13.97 -19.22
N ASP A 431 12.73 13.73 -20.34
CA ASP A 431 13.06 14.41 -21.60
C ASP A 431 12.80 15.92 -21.49
N ARG A 432 13.85 16.73 -21.73
CA ARG A 432 13.80 18.19 -21.58
C ARG A 432 12.77 18.85 -22.51
N GLY A 433 12.60 18.35 -23.73
CA GLY A 433 11.66 18.90 -24.69
C GLY A 433 10.21 18.69 -24.24
N LYS A 434 9.90 17.47 -23.76
CA LYS A 434 8.59 17.14 -23.19
C LYS A 434 8.32 17.91 -21.89
N MET A 435 9.30 18.05 -21.02
CA MET A 435 9.15 18.84 -19.77
C MET A 435 8.92 20.33 -20.05
N ALA A 436 9.61 20.90 -21.05
CA ALA A 436 9.36 22.25 -21.52
C ALA A 436 7.95 22.40 -22.12
N TYR A 437 7.48 21.39 -22.88
CA TYR A 437 6.12 21.35 -23.40
C TYR A 437 5.08 21.38 -22.27
N LEU A 438 5.22 20.54 -21.25
CA LEU A 438 4.31 20.51 -20.09
C LEU A 438 4.21 21.91 -19.43
N THR A 439 5.38 22.52 -19.19
CA THR A 439 5.49 23.83 -18.53
C THR A 439 4.85 24.95 -19.35
N ALA A 440 5.10 24.98 -20.66
CA ALA A 440 4.50 25.93 -21.59
C ALA A 440 2.95 25.85 -21.59
N HIS A 441 2.40 24.69 -21.21
CA HIS A 441 0.98 24.41 -21.19
C HIS A 441 0.34 24.46 -19.80
N GLY A 442 1.01 25.10 -18.83
CA GLY A 442 0.45 25.45 -17.52
C GLY A 442 0.78 24.51 -16.37
N ALA A 443 1.54 23.43 -16.63
CA ALA A 443 2.02 22.55 -15.57
C ALA A 443 3.13 23.22 -14.76
N VAL A 444 3.06 23.06 -13.45
CA VAL A 444 4.12 23.41 -12.50
C VAL A 444 4.75 22.12 -12.02
N LEU A 445 5.99 21.90 -12.43
CA LEU A 445 6.85 20.80 -12.01
C LEU A 445 7.59 21.14 -10.70
N ILE A 446 8.20 20.12 -10.10
CA ILE A 446 8.88 20.21 -8.80
C ILE A 446 10.06 21.18 -8.79
N ASP A 447 10.75 21.34 -9.91
CA ASP A 447 11.88 22.26 -10.08
C ASP A 447 11.49 23.74 -10.03
N HIS A 448 10.24 24.07 -10.35
CA HIS A 448 9.71 25.42 -10.18
C HIS A 448 9.40 25.77 -8.72
N LEU A 449 9.14 24.75 -7.87
CA LEU A 449 8.78 24.96 -6.48
C LEU A 449 9.97 24.81 -5.53
N LEU A 450 10.91 23.91 -5.83
CA LEU A 450 12.10 23.65 -5.01
C LEU A 450 13.15 24.76 -5.16
N THR A 451 13.55 25.34 -4.04
CA THR A 451 14.64 26.32 -3.96
C THR A 451 15.95 25.65 -3.56
N ARG A 452 17.06 26.39 -3.67
CA ARG A 452 18.37 25.95 -3.17
C ARG A 452 18.38 25.76 -1.65
N ASP A 453 17.65 26.60 -0.93
CA ASP A 453 17.60 26.53 0.54
C ASP A 453 16.81 25.31 1.00
N ASP A 454 15.72 24.96 0.32
CA ASP A 454 14.98 23.71 0.63
C ASP A 454 15.87 22.48 0.45
N ARG A 455 16.68 22.44 -0.62
CA ARG A 455 17.61 21.33 -0.88
C ARG A 455 18.68 21.24 0.21
N ARG A 456 19.21 22.38 0.67
CA ARG A 456 20.20 22.41 1.76
C ARG A 456 19.59 21.99 3.09
N GLU A 457 18.37 22.45 3.39
CA GLU A 457 17.66 22.13 4.61
C GLU A 457 17.21 20.67 4.66
N PHE A 458 16.77 20.11 3.52
CA PHE A 458 16.38 18.69 3.42
C PHE A 458 17.58 17.76 3.32
N GLY A 459 18.71 18.21 2.75
CA GLY A 459 19.92 17.40 2.65
C GLY A 459 20.00 16.56 1.37
N TRP A 460 21.00 15.70 1.36
CA TRP A 460 21.42 14.93 0.18
C TRP A 460 20.35 13.94 -0.29
N GLU A 461 19.48 13.49 0.62
CA GLU A 461 18.44 12.49 0.36
C GLU A 461 17.47 12.96 -0.73
N LEU A 462 17.20 14.28 -0.81
CA LEU A 462 16.29 14.86 -1.81
C LEU A 462 16.83 14.75 -3.25
N MET A 463 18.12 14.44 -3.43
CA MET A 463 18.68 14.17 -4.75
C MET A 463 18.21 12.84 -5.34
N LEU A 464 17.70 11.95 -4.49
CA LEU A 464 17.19 10.65 -4.89
C LEU A 464 15.71 10.76 -5.27
N THR A 465 15.39 10.29 -6.47
CA THR A 465 14.05 10.42 -7.06
C THR A 465 12.94 9.72 -6.27
N ASP A 466 13.19 8.57 -5.64
CA ASP A 466 12.18 7.91 -4.81
C ASP A 466 11.89 8.72 -3.53
N VAL A 467 12.88 9.40 -2.95
CA VAL A 467 12.71 10.34 -1.81
C VAL A 467 11.97 11.59 -2.27
N LEU A 468 12.37 12.17 -3.41
CA LEU A 468 11.68 13.29 -4.01
C LEU A 468 10.21 12.93 -4.32
N GLY A 469 9.97 11.72 -4.82
CA GLY A 469 8.64 11.19 -5.10
C GLY A 469 7.76 11.15 -3.86
N LEU A 470 8.30 10.85 -2.67
CA LEU A 470 7.57 10.96 -1.41
C LEU A 470 7.14 12.40 -1.09
N VAL A 471 8.03 13.38 -1.34
CA VAL A 471 7.71 14.80 -1.19
C VAL A 471 6.61 15.20 -2.15
N GLU A 472 6.72 14.83 -3.42
CA GLU A 472 5.72 15.13 -4.43
C GLU A 472 4.34 14.48 -4.13
N GLN A 473 4.30 13.25 -3.58
CA GLN A 473 3.05 12.64 -3.09
C GLN A 473 2.43 13.47 -1.98
N ALA A 474 3.24 13.89 -1.01
CA ALA A 474 2.78 14.71 0.10
C ALA A 474 2.35 16.12 -0.35
N VAL A 475 2.94 16.66 -1.42
CA VAL A 475 2.47 17.90 -2.07
C VAL A 475 1.12 17.66 -2.74
N LEU A 476 0.99 16.65 -3.60
CA LEU A 476 -0.24 16.31 -4.29
C LEU A 476 -1.40 15.99 -3.34
N ALA A 477 -1.10 15.40 -2.18
CA ALA A 477 -2.09 15.13 -1.15
C ALA A 477 -2.73 16.42 -0.59
N ARG A 478 -2.11 17.59 -0.80
CA ARG A 478 -2.61 18.91 -0.38
C ARG A 478 -3.34 19.67 -1.48
N ALA A 479 -3.39 19.14 -2.70
CA ALA A 479 -4.14 19.77 -3.78
C ALA A 479 -5.64 19.82 -3.45
N SER A 480 -6.33 20.88 -3.85
CA SER A 480 -7.79 20.97 -3.66
C SER A 480 -8.52 19.92 -4.50
N TYR A 481 -7.96 19.52 -5.64
CA TYR A 481 -8.40 18.37 -6.43
C TYR A 481 -7.20 17.57 -6.94
N PHE A 482 -7.30 16.25 -6.94
CA PHE A 482 -6.22 15.35 -7.37
C PHE A 482 -6.68 14.39 -8.48
N TYR A 483 -5.84 14.20 -9.49
CA TYR A 483 -6.05 13.25 -10.58
C TYR A 483 -4.83 12.34 -10.77
N ALA A 484 -5.05 11.03 -10.93
CA ALA A 484 -3.98 10.09 -11.29
C ALA A 484 -4.49 8.78 -11.89
N HIS A 485 -3.57 8.00 -12.43
CA HIS A 485 -3.83 6.72 -13.08
C HIS A 485 -3.89 5.52 -12.10
N ALA A 486 -4.86 4.63 -12.32
CA ALA A 486 -5.18 3.43 -11.54
C ALA A 486 -4.10 2.33 -11.52
N MET A 487 -3.21 2.27 -12.51
CA MET A 487 -2.10 1.29 -12.45
C MET A 487 -0.88 1.82 -11.68
N SER A 488 -0.91 3.09 -11.23
CA SER A 488 0.22 3.67 -10.50
C SER A 488 0.04 3.54 -8.99
N SER A 489 0.90 2.73 -8.35
CA SER A 489 0.97 2.64 -6.89
C SER A 489 1.27 3.99 -6.22
N TYR A 490 1.85 4.94 -6.95
CA TYR A 490 2.06 6.32 -6.51
C TYR A 490 0.75 7.04 -6.17
N ALA A 491 -0.31 6.79 -6.95
CA ALA A 491 -1.63 7.35 -6.71
C ALA A 491 -2.22 6.84 -5.39
N GLY A 492 -2.02 5.56 -5.08
CA GLY A 492 -2.45 4.96 -3.81
C GLY A 492 -1.82 5.61 -2.59
N GLY A 493 -0.52 5.93 -2.66
CA GLY A 493 0.19 6.72 -1.64
C GLY A 493 -0.46 8.07 -1.38
N THR A 494 -0.72 8.81 -2.46
CA THR A 494 -1.34 10.13 -2.40
C THR A 494 -2.76 10.06 -1.82
N ILE A 495 -3.59 9.11 -2.27
CA ILE A 495 -4.97 8.95 -1.78
C ILE A 495 -5.01 8.60 -0.29
N ASN A 496 -4.13 7.72 0.21
CA ASN A 496 -4.04 7.44 1.64
C ASN A 496 -3.71 8.73 2.43
N MET A 497 -2.78 9.55 1.96
CA MET A 497 -2.44 10.82 2.62
C MET A 497 -3.61 11.81 2.59
N ARG A 498 -4.37 11.89 1.49
CA ARG A 498 -5.58 12.72 1.39
C ARG A 498 -6.65 12.28 2.39
N ALA A 499 -6.89 10.98 2.50
CA ALA A 499 -7.87 10.44 3.45
C ALA A 499 -7.46 10.69 4.90
N ALA A 500 -6.19 10.47 5.25
CA ALA A 500 -5.65 10.78 6.58
C ALA A 500 -5.70 12.27 6.92
N ALA A 501 -5.59 13.15 5.91
CA ALA A 501 -5.76 14.59 6.06
C ALA A 501 -7.23 15.04 6.09
N GLY A 502 -8.19 14.12 5.95
CA GLY A 502 -9.61 14.44 6.01
C GLY A 502 -10.17 15.15 4.78
N LEU A 503 -9.51 15.01 3.62
CA LEU A 503 -10.02 15.58 2.37
C LEU A 503 -11.25 14.82 1.88
N ASP A 504 -12.13 15.52 1.17
CA ASP A 504 -13.37 14.96 0.67
C ASP A 504 -13.15 14.01 -0.52
N PRO A 505 -13.76 12.80 -0.51
CA PRO A 505 -13.56 11.81 -1.57
C PRO A 505 -13.97 12.30 -2.96
N ARG A 506 -14.89 13.27 -3.06
CA ARG A 506 -15.28 13.88 -4.36
C ARG A 506 -14.14 14.67 -5.01
N THR A 507 -13.09 14.99 -4.26
CA THR A 507 -11.96 15.82 -4.73
C THR A 507 -10.80 15.00 -5.28
N ALA A 508 -10.99 13.71 -5.54
CA ALA A 508 -9.98 12.87 -6.18
C ALA A 508 -10.59 11.97 -7.24
N LEU A 509 -9.87 11.80 -8.36
CA LEU A 509 -10.22 10.86 -9.42
C LEU A 509 -9.02 9.96 -9.72
N ILE A 510 -9.24 8.65 -9.62
CA ILE A 510 -8.30 7.63 -10.07
C ILE A 510 -8.92 6.86 -11.24
N ASP A 511 -8.27 6.90 -12.39
CA ASP A 511 -8.84 6.48 -13.69
C ASP A 511 -7.92 5.62 -14.57
#